data_AF-A0A0M1I3A1-F1
#
_entry.id   AF-A0A0M1I3A1-F1
#
_cell.length_a   1.000
_cell.length_b   1.000
_cell.length_c   1.000
_cell.angle_alpha   90.00
_cell.angle_beta   90.00
_cell.angle_gamma   90.00
#
_symmetry.space_group_name_H-M   'P 1'
#
loop_
_entity.id
_entity.type
_entity.pdbx_description
1 polymer ?
#
loop_
_entity_poly.entity_id
_entity_poly.type
_entity_poly.pdbx_seq_one_letter_code
_entity_poly.pdbx_strand_id
1 'polypeptide(L)'
;MTQIRIASFCEKYGFSSHQIRHATRSGKLAKITNGFIDEEQALQVLANIQPKMKGVIALQNEVTELKKQLQNTLDLKNYYEAELNKLGIFPPQVAKVPLSPEASMKKLSNHPVMSQEWMKDQMQQIPESERMFKSRKIPIPLEAFTSSLPDKK
;
A
#
# COMPACT_ATOMS: atom_id res chain seq x y z
N MET A 1 -3.47 -22.91 -34.30
CA MET A 1 -2.31 -22.08 -33.96
C MET A 1 -2.79 -20.80 -33.32
N THR A 2 -2.74 -20.77 -32.00
CA THR A 2 -3.22 -19.65 -31.19
C THR A 2 -2.01 -18.79 -30.85
N GLN A 3 -1.92 -17.59 -31.42
CA GLN A 3 -0.79 -16.70 -31.16
C GLN A 3 -1.06 -15.87 -29.90
N ILE A 4 -0.06 -15.81 -29.01
CA ILE A 4 -0.13 -15.06 -27.76
C ILE A 4 1.09 -14.17 -27.60
N ARG A 5 0.90 -12.98 -27.03
CA ARG A 5 2.03 -12.10 -26.66
C ARG A 5 2.84 -12.77 -25.56
N ILE A 6 4.16 -12.67 -25.64
CA ILE A 6 5.06 -13.26 -24.63
C ILE A 6 4.73 -12.79 -23.22
N ALA A 7 4.41 -11.51 -23.03
CA ALA A 7 4.05 -10.97 -21.73
C ALA A 7 2.80 -11.66 -21.15
N SER A 8 1.75 -11.78 -21.95
CA SER A 8 0.50 -12.46 -21.57
C SER A 8 0.72 -13.95 -21.30
N PHE A 9 1.58 -14.61 -22.08
CA PHE A 9 1.95 -16.01 -21.82
C PHE A 9 2.69 -16.16 -20.49
N CYS A 10 3.65 -15.28 -20.20
CA CYS A 10 4.39 -15.28 -18.93
C CYS A 10 3.43 -15.10 -17.73
N GLU A 11 2.50 -14.16 -17.85
CA GLU A 11 1.51 -13.85 -16.82
C GLU A 11 0.53 -15.01 -16.60
N LYS A 12 0.04 -15.63 -17.67
CA LYS A 12 -0.93 -16.73 -17.61
C LYS A 12 -0.34 -18.03 -17.07
N TYR A 13 0.90 -18.36 -17.46
CA TYR A 13 1.50 -19.67 -17.19
C TYR A 13 2.66 -19.63 -16.18
N GLY A 14 3.09 -18.45 -15.76
CA GLY A 14 4.13 -18.27 -14.73
C GLY A 14 5.55 -18.51 -15.22
N PHE A 15 5.75 -18.56 -16.54
CA PHE A 15 7.08 -18.58 -17.11
C PHE A 15 7.68 -17.18 -17.11
N SER A 16 9.00 -17.10 -16.98
CA SER A 16 9.73 -15.84 -17.16
C SER A 16 10.07 -15.62 -18.64
N SER A 17 10.19 -14.35 -19.06
CA SER A 17 10.66 -14.01 -20.42
C SER A 17 12.00 -14.66 -20.75
N HIS A 18 12.88 -14.83 -19.74
CA HIS A 18 14.17 -15.49 -19.91
C HIS A 18 14.02 -16.98 -20.29
N GLN A 19 13.08 -17.71 -19.69
CA GLN A 19 12.82 -19.12 -20.04
C GLN A 19 12.36 -19.24 -21.50
N ILE A 20 11.50 -18.34 -21.96
CA ILE A 20 11.01 -18.32 -23.35
C ILE A 20 12.13 -17.98 -24.32
N ARG A 21 12.95 -16.95 -24.02
CA ARG A 21 14.12 -16.60 -24.83
C ARG A 21 15.14 -17.74 -24.89
N HIS A 22 15.36 -18.44 -23.78
CA HIS A 22 16.25 -19.60 -23.75
C HIS A 22 15.72 -20.74 -24.62
N ALA A 23 14.43 -21.06 -24.56
CA ALA A 23 13.80 -22.06 -25.43
C ALA A 23 13.90 -21.68 -26.93
N THR A 24 13.79 -20.38 -27.24
CA THR A 24 13.97 -19.86 -28.61
C THR A 24 15.42 -19.96 -29.06
N ARG A 25 16.39 -19.56 -28.22
CA ARG A 25 17.83 -19.62 -28.53
C ARG A 25 18.36 -21.04 -28.69
N SER A 26 17.80 -21.99 -27.94
CA SER A 26 18.14 -23.41 -28.05
C SER A 26 17.48 -24.10 -29.25
N GLY A 27 16.70 -23.38 -30.07
CA GLY A 27 16.03 -23.91 -31.25
C GLY A 27 14.84 -24.82 -30.96
N LYS A 28 14.43 -24.96 -29.69
CA LYS A 28 13.30 -25.79 -29.28
C LYS A 28 11.96 -25.12 -29.58
N LEU A 29 11.92 -23.80 -29.48
CA LEU A 29 10.75 -22.99 -29.83
C LEU A 29 11.00 -22.26 -31.15
N ALA A 30 9.96 -22.13 -31.97
CA ALA A 30 10.01 -21.32 -33.18
C ALA A 30 10.42 -19.87 -32.88
N LYS A 31 10.98 -19.18 -33.89
CA LYS A 31 11.42 -17.80 -33.74
C LYS A 31 10.23 -16.91 -33.34
N ILE A 32 10.46 -16.10 -32.31
CA ILE A 32 9.52 -15.07 -31.87
C ILE A 32 9.33 -14.08 -33.01
N THR A 33 8.08 -13.88 -33.43
CA THR A 33 7.73 -12.93 -34.50
C THR A 33 6.96 -11.79 -33.87
N ASN A 34 7.49 -10.56 -33.93
CA ASN A 34 6.88 -9.35 -33.36
C ASN A 34 6.43 -9.47 -31.89
N GLY A 35 7.14 -10.28 -31.08
CA GLY A 35 6.81 -10.50 -29.67
C GLY A 35 5.65 -11.48 -29.41
N PHE A 36 5.17 -12.17 -30.45
CA PHE A 36 4.19 -13.24 -30.36
C PHE A 36 4.86 -14.61 -30.50
N ILE A 37 4.25 -15.59 -29.84
CA ILE A 37 4.61 -17.01 -29.90
C ILE A 37 3.34 -17.85 -30.09
N ASP A 38 3.50 -19.05 -30.64
CA ASP A 38 2.43 -20.05 -30.64
C ASP A 38 2.28 -20.61 -29.22
N GLU A 39 1.08 -20.45 -28.65
CA GLU A 39 0.76 -20.85 -27.28
C GLU A 39 0.89 -22.36 -27.06
N GLU A 40 0.36 -23.16 -27.99
CA GLU A 40 0.31 -24.63 -27.86
C GLU A 40 1.72 -25.20 -28.00
N GLN A 41 2.47 -24.72 -29.00
CA GLN A 41 3.86 -25.13 -29.18
C GLN A 41 4.73 -24.74 -27.98
N ALA A 42 4.54 -23.53 -27.45
CA ALA A 42 5.28 -23.07 -26.29
C ALA A 42 4.99 -23.91 -25.04
N LEU A 43 3.72 -24.27 -24.81
CA LEU A 43 3.35 -25.16 -23.70
C LEU A 43 3.97 -26.54 -23.83
N GLN A 44 3.97 -27.12 -25.04
CA GLN A 44 4.57 -28.43 -25.27
C GLN A 44 6.09 -28.42 -25.03
N VAL A 45 6.79 -27.39 -25.52
CA VAL A 45 8.25 -27.24 -25.35
C VAL A 45 8.63 -26.99 -23.90
N LEU A 46 7.80 -26.24 -23.17
CA LEU A 46 8.05 -25.85 -21.78
C LEU A 46 7.44 -26.83 -20.76
N ALA A 47 6.77 -27.91 -21.19
CA ALA A 47 6.10 -28.87 -20.30
C ALA A 47 7.03 -29.47 -19.24
N ASN A 48 8.30 -29.68 -19.59
CA ASN A 48 9.32 -30.24 -18.68
C ASN A 48 10.09 -29.18 -17.88
N ILE A 49 9.73 -27.90 -18.00
CA ILE A 49 10.40 -26.78 -17.33
C ILE A 49 9.48 -26.24 -16.25
N GLN A 50 9.99 -26.15 -15.02
CA GLN A 50 9.22 -25.57 -13.92
C GLN A 50 9.02 -24.06 -14.13
N PRO A 51 7.78 -23.54 -14.08
CA PRO A 51 7.53 -22.11 -14.14
C PRO A 51 8.08 -21.41 -12.90
N LYS A 52 8.89 -20.36 -13.08
CA LYS A 52 9.52 -19.63 -11.96
C LYS A 52 8.52 -18.84 -11.11
N MET A 53 7.42 -18.38 -11.72
CA MET A 53 6.45 -17.49 -11.07
C MET A 53 5.18 -18.21 -10.61
N LYS A 54 5.18 -19.56 -10.57
CA LYS A 54 3.99 -20.34 -10.20
C LYS A 54 3.41 -19.96 -8.83
N GLY A 55 4.27 -19.74 -7.83
CA GLY A 55 3.84 -19.30 -6.50
C GLY A 55 3.24 -17.89 -6.50
N VAL A 56 3.79 -16.98 -7.32
CA VAL A 56 3.28 -15.61 -7.41
C VAL A 56 1.88 -15.58 -8.04
N ILE A 57 1.63 -16.39 -9.07
CA ILE A 57 0.30 -16.52 -9.68
C ILE A 57 -0.71 -17.10 -8.68
N ALA A 58 -0.32 -18.12 -7.92
CA ALA A 58 -1.19 -18.71 -6.90
C ALA A 58 -1.59 -17.65 -5.85
N LEU A 59 -0.62 -16.91 -5.32
CA LEU A 59 -0.87 -15.82 -4.38
C LEU A 59 -1.74 -14.73 -4.99
N GLN A 60 -1.53 -14.38 -6.26
CA GLN A 60 -2.34 -13.38 -6.94
C GLN A 60 -3.80 -13.82 -7.07
N ASN A 61 -4.04 -15.09 -7.39
CA ASN A 61 -5.38 -15.67 -7.43
C ASN A 61 -6.05 -15.67 -6.04
N GLU A 62 -5.31 -16.03 -5.00
CA GLU A 62 -5.80 -15.97 -3.62
C GLU A 62 -6.18 -14.54 -3.21
N VAL A 63 -5.34 -13.55 -3.53
CA VAL A 63 -5.64 -12.14 -3.27
C VAL A 63 -6.88 -11.68 -4.02
N THR A 64 -7.09 -12.11 -5.27
CA THR A 64 -8.31 -11.76 -6.01
C THR A 64 -9.55 -12.39 -5.41
N GLU A 65 -9.47 -13.62 -4.92
CA GLU A 65 -10.60 -14.30 -4.29
C GLU A 65 -10.94 -13.66 -2.94
N LEU A 66 -9.93 -13.32 -2.13
CA LEU A 66 -10.12 -12.60 -0.87
C LEU A 66 -10.75 -11.23 -1.09
N LYS A 67 -10.36 -10.50 -2.14
CA LYS A 67 -10.99 -9.22 -2.50
C LYS A 67 -12.47 -9.39 -2.83
N LYS A 68 -12.82 -10.45 -3.57
CA LYS A 68 -14.21 -10.77 -3.90
C LYS A 68 -15.03 -11.11 -2.65
N GLN A 69 -14.47 -11.92 -1.75
CA GLN A 69 -15.12 -12.25 -0.48
C GLN A 69 -15.34 -11.00 0.39
N LEU A 70 -14.35 -10.11 0.46
CA LEU A 70 -14.46 -8.85 1.19
C LEU A 70 -15.55 -7.95 0.60
N GLN A 71 -15.61 -7.83 -0.73
CA GLN A 71 -16.65 -7.04 -1.40
C GLN A 71 -18.05 -7.59 -1.09
N ASN A 72 -18.25 -8.90 -1.23
CA ASN A 72 -19.53 -9.55 -0.90
C ASN A 72 -19.94 -9.31 0.55
N THR A 73 -18.97 -9.36 1.48
CA THR A 73 -19.22 -9.13 2.91
C THR A 73 -19.62 -7.67 3.17
N LEU A 74 -18.97 -6.72 2.49
CA LEU A 74 -19.31 -5.31 2.58
C LEU A 74 -20.70 -5.03 2.02
N ASP A 75 -21.05 -5.63 0.88
CA ASP A 75 -22.37 -5.49 0.27
C ASP A 75 -23.47 -6.04 1.20
N LEU A 76 -23.21 -7.19 1.84
CA LEU A 76 -24.12 -7.77 2.82
C LEU A 76 -24.29 -6.89 4.07
N LYS A 77 -23.19 -6.32 4.59
CA LYS A 77 -23.23 -5.36 5.71
C LYS A 77 -24.09 -4.14 5.35
N ASN A 78 -23.85 -3.56 4.18
CA ASN A 78 -24.59 -2.39 3.70
C ASN A 78 -26.08 -2.69 3.53
N TYR A 79 -26.42 -3.90 3.06
CA TYR A 79 -27.80 -4.37 2.96
C TYR A 79 -28.48 -4.41 4.34
N TYR A 80 -27.86 -5.05 5.33
CA TYR A 80 -28.43 -5.13 6.68
C TYR A 80 -28.51 -3.77 7.37
N GLU A 81 -27.51 -2.90 7.19
CA GLU A 81 -27.59 -1.52 7.69
C GLU A 81 -28.78 -0.76 7.09
N ALA A 82 -29.04 -0.94 5.79
CA ALA A 82 -30.21 -0.34 5.14
C ALA A 82 -31.53 -0.91 5.67
N GLU A 83 -31.62 -2.20 5.97
CA GLU A 83 -32.81 -2.80 6.60
C GLU A 83 -33.03 -2.28 8.03
N LEU A 84 -31.98 -2.23 8.84
CA LEU A 84 -32.06 -1.71 10.22
C LEU A 84 -32.46 -0.23 10.26
N ASN A 85 -31.97 0.56 9.31
CA ASN A 85 -32.39 1.96 9.15
C ASN A 85 -33.87 2.09 8.77
N LYS A 86 -34.43 1.16 7.97
CA LYS A 86 -35.87 1.14 7.67
C LYS A 86 -36.72 0.79 8.89
N LEU A 87 -36.21 -0.07 9.77
CA LEU A 87 -36.90 -0.50 10.98
C LEU A 87 -36.83 0.52 12.12
N GLY A 88 -36.10 1.63 11.96
CA GLY A 88 -35.98 2.69 12.97
C GLY A 88 -35.25 2.27 14.24
N ILE A 89 -34.49 1.17 14.18
CA ILE A 89 -33.80 0.57 15.34
C ILE A 89 -32.55 1.37 15.71
N PHE A 90 -31.94 2.07 14.75
CA PHE A 90 -30.89 3.04 15.02
C PHE A 90 -31.46 4.46 14.96
N PRO A 91 -31.11 5.35 15.92
CA PRO A 91 -31.40 6.76 15.74
C PRO A 91 -30.75 7.19 14.42
N PRO A 92 -31.45 7.97 13.57
CA PRO A 92 -30.83 8.55 12.39
C PRO A 92 -29.58 9.25 12.89
N GLN A 93 -28.40 8.85 12.41
CA GLN A 93 -27.15 9.46 12.86
C GLN A 93 -27.34 10.97 12.77
N VAL A 94 -27.36 11.61 13.94
CA VAL A 94 -27.65 13.03 14.09
C VAL A 94 -26.48 13.77 13.45
N ALA A 95 -26.66 14.13 12.18
CA ALA A 95 -26.29 15.40 11.57
C ALA A 95 -26.30 15.21 10.05
N LYS A 96 -27.36 15.66 9.40
CA LYS A 96 -27.22 16.22 8.06
C LYS A 96 -26.22 17.37 8.20
N VAL A 97 -24.95 17.15 7.90
CA VAL A 97 -24.05 18.26 7.59
C VAL A 97 -24.70 18.96 6.39
N PRO A 98 -25.04 20.26 6.48
CA PRO A 98 -25.57 20.95 5.32
C PRO A 98 -24.47 20.97 4.27
N LEU A 99 -24.65 20.18 3.21
CA LEU A 99 -23.91 20.36 1.97
C LEU A 99 -24.47 21.63 1.31
N SER A 100 -24.10 22.80 1.83
CA SER A 100 -24.19 24.02 1.03
C SER A 100 -23.04 23.96 0.01
N PRO A 101 -23.32 24.08 -1.30
CA PRO A 101 -22.27 24.01 -2.33
C PRO A 101 -21.27 25.18 -2.25
N GLU A 102 -21.61 26.24 -1.52
CA GLU A 102 -20.81 27.46 -1.45
C GLU A 102 -19.62 27.40 -0.47
N ALA A 103 -19.56 26.39 0.41
CA ALA A 103 -18.46 26.29 1.37
C ALA A 103 -17.19 25.62 0.79
N SER A 104 -17.27 24.94 -0.36
CA SER A 104 -16.22 24.02 -0.84
C SER A 104 -15.17 24.64 -1.78
N MET A 105 -15.34 25.84 -2.30
CA MET A 105 -14.38 26.40 -3.28
C MET A 105 -13.21 27.19 -2.67
N LYS A 106 -13.15 27.40 -1.36
CA LYS A 106 -12.04 28.16 -0.72
C LYS A 106 -11.01 27.31 0.04
N LYS A 107 -11.18 25.98 0.10
CA LYS A 107 -10.26 25.09 0.86
C LYS A 107 -9.54 24.07 -0.02
N LEU A 108 -9.13 24.48 -1.21
CA LEU A 108 -8.15 23.76 -2.04
C LEU A 108 -6.72 24.31 -1.83
N SER A 109 -6.38 24.69 -0.60
CA SER A 109 -4.97 24.90 -0.23
C SER A 109 -4.62 23.92 0.89
N ASN A 110 -3.66 23.04 0.59
CA ASN A 110 -3.11 22.04 1.52
C ASN A 110 -2.22 22.69 2.61
N HIS A 111 -2.64 23.82 3.16
CA HIS A 111 -1.97 24.44 4.28
C HIS A 111 -2.73 24.03 5.55
N PRO A 112 -2.04 23.54 6.60
CA PRO A 112 -2.70 23.23 7.86
C PRO A 112 -3.30 24.54 8.40
N VAL A 113 -4.63 24.61 8.43
CA VAL A 113 -5.32 25.72 9.08
C VAL A 113 -5.18 25.48 10.58
N MET A 114 -4.26 26.23 11.19
CA MET A 114 -4.11 26.28 12.64
C MET A 114 -5.44 26.72 13.27
N SER A 115 -6.02 25.94 14.18
CA SER A 115 -7.26 26.32 14.88
C SER A 115 -7.02 27.58 15.70
N GLN A 116 -7.89 28.59 15.51
CA GLN A 116 -7.86 29.82 16.32
C GLN A 116 -8.17 29.55 17.79
N GLU A 117 -8.97 28.52 18.11
CA GLU A 117 -9.19 28.11 19.50
C GLU A 117 -7.90 27.55 20.12
N TRP A 118 -7.18 26.69 19.39
CA TRP A 118 -5.91 26.12 19.86
C TRP A 118 -4.87 27.21 20.15
N MET A 119 -4.81 28.26 19.33
CA MET A 119 -3.90 29.39 19.57
C MET A 119 -4.27 30.21 20.82
N LYS A 120 -5.56 30.30 21.19
CA LYS A 120 -6.00 30.99 22.40
C LYS A 120 -5.67 30.20 23.67
N ASP A 121 -5.78 28.88 23.61
CA ASP A 121 -5.40 28.01 24.74
C ASP A 121 -3.89 28.05 25.02
N GLN A 122 -3.06 28.19 23.98
CA GLN A 122 -1.60 28.40 24.15
C GLN A 122 -1.23 29.80 24.68
N MET A 123 -2.16 30.76 24.64
CA MET A 123 -1.94 32.14 25.11
C MET A 123 -2.40 32.34 26.56
N GLN A 124 -2.96 31.33 27.22
CA GLN A 124 -3.18 31.39 28.67
C GLN A 124 -1.82 31.47 29.35
N GLN A 125 -1.53 32.64 29.90
CA GLN A 125 -0.30 32.90 30.62
C GLN A 125 -0.19 31.93 31.80
N ILE A 126 0.86 31.12 31.79
CA ILE A 126 1.27 30.31 32.92
C ILE A 126 1.40 31.24 34.14
N PRO A 127 0.72 30.98 35.27
CA PRO A 127 0.84 31.79 36.47
C PRO A 127 2.31 31.89 36.90
N GLU A 128 2.77 33.07 37.28
CA GLU A 128 4.19 33.34 37.60
C GLU A 128 4.75 32.41 38.69
N SER A 129 3.89 31.79 39.51
CA SER A 129 4.24 30.79 40.51
C SER A 129 4.87 29.50 39.96
N GLU A 130 4.64 29.14 38.70
CA GLU A 130 5.24 27.94 38.08
C GLU A 130 6.55 28.24 37.32
N ARG A 131 6.95 29.51 37.23
CA ARG A 131 8.14 29.97 36.49
C ARG A 131 9.47 29.76 37.25
N MET A 132 9.53 28.81 38.19
CA MET A 132 10.67 28.63 39.09
C MET A 132 11.75 27.65 38.59
N PHE A 133 11.55 26.94 37.49
CA PHE A 133 12.59 26.06 36.94
C PHE A 133 13.50 26.80 35.97
N LYS A 134 14.35 27.70 36.50
CA LYS A 134 15.52 28.18 35.76
C LYS A 134 16.45 27.00 35.46
N SER A 135 16.88 26.88 34.21
CA SER A 135 17.82 25.87 33.72
C SER A 135 19.09 25.86 34.57
N ARG A 136 19.23 24.85 35.43
CA ARG A 136 20.51 24.60 36.11
C ARG A 136 21.46 24.03 35.06
N LYS A 137 22.51 24.79 34.71
CA LYS A 137 23.61 24.27 33.89
C LYS A 137 24.33 23.21 34.73
N ILE A 138 24.16 21.95 34.37
CA ILE A 138 24.88 20.84 34.99
C ILE A 138 26.28 20.83 34.35
N PRO A 139 27.37 21.03 35.11
CA PRO A 139 28.72 20.95 34.56
C PRO A 139 29.01 19.51 34.12
N ILE A 140 29.55 19.33 32.91
CA ILE A 140 29.98 18.01 32.42
C ILE A 140 31.28 17.63 33.13
N PRO A 141 31.40 16.44 33.75
CA PRO A 141 32.63 15.98 34.39
C PRO A 141 33.78 15.87 33.38
N LEU A 142 35.00 16.26 33.78
CA LEU A 142 36.19 16.22 32.92
C LEU A 142 36.55 14.83 32.40
N GLU A 143 36.11 13.77 33.11
CA GLU A 143 36.30 12.37 32.75
C GLU A 143 35.65 12.01 31.40
N ALA A 144 34.66 12.78 30.95
CA ALA A 144 34.03 12.62 29.64
C ALA A 144 34.95 12.97 28.46
N PHE A 145 36.11 13.59 28.72
CA PHE A 145 37.04 14.03 27.68
C PHE A 145 38.31 13.18 27.55
N THR A 146 38.47 12.13 28.36
CA THR A 146 39.64 11.24 28.27
C THR A 146 39.24 9.86 27.78
N SER A 147 39.43 9.59 26.48
CA SER A 147 39.34 8.24 25.93
C SER A 147 40.64 7.49 26.19
N SER A 148 40.68 6.59 27.18
CA SER A 148 41.77 5.64 27.35
C SER A 148 41.52 4.41 26.45
N LEU A 149 41.86 4.51 25.17
CA LEU A 149 42.01 3.33 24.31
C LEU A 149 43.47 2.86 24.38
N PRO A 150 43.75 1.58 24.67
CA PRO A 150 45.11 1.08 24.62
C PRO A 150 45.56 0.98 23.17
N ASP A 151 46.62 1.71 22.82
CA ASP A 151 47.32 1.53 21.55
C ASP A 151 47.81 0.09 21.44
N LYS A 152 47.28 -0.65 20.47
CA LYS A 152 47.81 -1.96 20.10
C LYS A 152 49.17 -1.74 19.42
N LYS A 153 50.25 -2.10 20.12
CA LYS A 153 51.54 -2.42 19.50
C LYS A 153 51.52 -3.82 18.92
#